data_AF-A0A349EGM9-F1
#
_entry.id   AF-A0A349EGM9-F1
#
_cell.length_a   1.000
_cell.length_b   1.000
_cell.length_c   1.000
_cell.angle_alpha   90.00
_cell.angle_beta   90.00
_cell.angle_gamma   90.00
#
_symmetry.space_group_name_H-M   'P 1'
#
loop_
_entity.id
_entity.type
_entity.pdbx_description
1 polymer ?
#
loop_
_entity_poly.entity_id
_entity_poly.type
_entity_poly.pdbx_seq_one_letter_code
_entity_poly.pdbx_strand_id
1 'polypeptide(L)' 'MSEHIVHITDDTFEAEVLKSTQPVLVDYWAEWCGP' A
#
# COMPACT_ATOMS: atom_id res chain seq x y z
N MET A 1 12.46 9.70 1.98
CA MET A 1 11.48 8.65 1.63
C MET A 1 11.59 7.59 2.69
N SER A 2 10.50 7.22 3.35
CA SER A 2 10.56 6.24 4.45
C SER A 2 10.98 4.88 3.88
N GLU A 3 12.00 4.27 4.47
CA GLU A 3 12.67 3.07 3.92
C GLU A 3 11.75 1.85 3.77
N HIS A 4 10.55 1.88 4.37
CA HIS A 4 9.64 0.74 4.45
C HIS A 4 8.27 0.99 3.80
N ILE A 5 8.07 2.12 3.10
CA ILE A 5 6.83 2.35 2.35
C ILE A 5 6.95 1.69 0.97
N VAL A 6 6.03 0.77 0.70
CA VAL A 6 5.91 0.09 -0.59
C VAL A 6 4.74 0.70 -1.35
N HIS A 7 5.00 1.24 -2.54
CA HIS A 7 3.94 1.70 -3.44
C HIS A 7 3.36 0.51 -4.19
N ILE A 8 2.08 0.27 -3.94
CA ILE A 8 1.31 -0.81 -4.55
C ILE A 8 0.38 -0.27 -5.64
N THR A 9 0.19 -1.08 -6.66
CA THR A 9 -0.77 -0.90 -7.75
C THR A 9 -1.86 -1.96 -7.67
N ASP A 10 -2.94 -1.79 -8.44
CA ASP A 10 -4.01 -2.76 -8.55
C ASP A 10 -3.50 -4.16 -8.95
N ASP A 11 -2.58 -4.23 -9.93
CA ASP A 11 -1.98 -5.49 -10.41
C ASP A 11 -1.19 -6.22 -9.32
N THR A 12 -0.58 -5.47 -8.39
CA THR A 12 0.27 -6.03 -7.33
C THR A 12 -0.47 -6.28 -6.01
N PHE A 13 -1.70 -5.79 -5.86
CA PHE A 13 -2.41 -5.79 -4.58
C PHE A 13 -2.62 -7.21 -4.02
N GLU A 14 -2.93 -8.19 -4.88
CA GLU A 14 -3.13 -9.57 -4.43
C GLU A 14 -1.85 -10.17 -3.85
N ALA A 15 -0.71 -9.95 -4.51
CA ALA A 15 0.57 -10.53 -4.12
C ALA A 15 1.12 -9.86 -2.85
N GLU A 16 1.11 -8.53 -2.80
CA GLU A 16 1.76 -7.75 -1.74
C GLU A 16 0.87 -7.58 -0.50
N VAL A 17 -0.46 -7.55 -0.66
CA VAL A 17 -1.40 -7.32 0.46
C VAL A 17 -2.15 -8.58 0.83
N LEU A 18 -2.89 -9.18 -0.11
CA LEU A 18 -3.81 -10.29 0.22
C LEU A 18 -3.08 -11.59 0.59
N LYS A 19 -1.90 -11.83 0.01
CA LYS A 19 -1.06 -13.00 0.29
C LYS A 19 0.04 -12.75 1.33
N SER A 20 0.07 -11.56 1.95
CA SER A 20 1.07 -11.23 2.97
C SER A 20 0.97 -12.15 4.18
N THR A 21 2.13 -12.57 4.70
CA THR A 21 2.23 -13.34 5.95
C THR A 21 2.19 -12.46 7.20
N GLN A 22 2.23 -11.14 7.04
CA GLN A 22 2.18 -10.16 8.11
C GLN A 22 1.00 -9.20 7.91
N PRO A 23 0.42 -8.63 8.98
CA PRO A 23 -0.61 -7.61 8.85
C PRO A 23 -0.12 -6.42 8.02
N VAL A 24 -0.95 -5.97 7.07
CA VAL A 24 -0.63 -4.85 6.19
C VAL A 24 -1.56 -3.67 6.49
N LEU A 25 -0.98 -2.51 6.80
CA LEU A 25 -1.70 -1.24 6.86
C LEU A 25 -1.67 -0.59 5.48
N VAL A 26 -2.84 -0.38 4.89
CA VAL A 26 -2.98 0.25 3.58
C VAL A 26 -3.48 1.69 3.75
N ASP A 27 -2.68 2.63 3.26
CA ASP A 27 -3.05 4.03 3.15
C ASP A 27 -3.61 4.31 1.75
N TYR A 28 -4.92 4.52 1.66
CA TYR A 28 -5.57 4.93 0.42
C TYR A 28 -5.57 6.46 0.35
N TRP A 29 -4.80 7.00 -0.59
CA TRP A 29 -4.59 8.44 -0.71
C TRP A 29 -4.70 8.90 -2.17
N ALA A 30 -4.75 10.20 -2.36
CA ALA A 30 -4.60 10.86 -3.64
C ALA A 30 -3.97 12.24 -3.43
N GLU A 31 -3.25 12.77 -4.42
CA GLU A 31 -2.56 14.07 -4.30
C GLU A 31 -3.49 15.25 -3.99
N TRP A 32 -4.76 15.14 -4.37
CA TRP A 32 -5.80 16.15 -4.14
C TRP A 32 -6.59 15.91 -2.84
N CYS A 33 -6.36 14.79 -2.16
CA CYS A 33 -7.01 14.46 -0.90
C CYS A 33 -6.21 15.11 0.25
N GLY A 34 -6.59 16.34 0.61
CA GLY A 34 -6.15 16.94 1.86
C GLY A 34 -6.71 16.18 3.07
N PRO A 35 -6.12 16.35 4.27
CA PRO A 35 -6.59 15.69 5.49
C PRO A 35 -8.02 16.06 5.89
#